data_AF-A0A959PBN6-F1
#
_entry.id   AF-A0A959PBN6-F1
#
_cell.length_a   1.000
_cell.length_b   1.000
_cell.length_c   1.000
_cell.angle_alpha   90.00
_cell.angle_beta   90.00
_cell.angle_gamma   90.00
#
_symmetry.space_group_name_H-M   'P 1'
#
loop_
_entity.id
_entity.type
_entity.pdbx_description
1 polymer ?
#
loop_
_entity_poly.entity_id
_entity_poly.type
_entity_poly.pdbx_seq_one_letter_code
_entity_poly.pdbx_strand_id
1 'polypeptide(L)'
;MTQTTPQTKSYKGLIVAVSIAIPIVVAVLYLLPAPDNISPELRSFLNNLPGLNALINGTTFLVLIGALLAIKNKKVILHRRLMTLALVLSALFLVSYVAYHLTSPSTSYGGEGFMKGLYLFILLTHILL
;
A
#
# COMPACT_ATOMS: atom_id res chain seq x y z
N MET A 1 43.94 -15.48 -14.49
CA MET A 1 42.47 -15.70 -14.49
C MET A 1 41.79 -14.37 -14.23
N THR A 2 41.31 -13.70 -15.28
CA THR A 2 40.57 -12.43 -15.18
C THR A 2 39.15 -12.72 -14.71
N GLN A 3 38.81 -12.32 -13.47
CA GLN A 3 37.44 -12.39 -12.98
C GLN A 3 36.60 -11.35 -13.71
N THR A 4 35.70 -11.77 -14.57
CA THR A 4 34.70 -10.90 -15.20
C THR A 4 33.62 -10.59 -14.16
N THR A 5 33.61 -9.38 -13.62
CA THR A 5 32.52 -8.88 -12.77
C THR A 5 31.22 -8.90 -13.58
N PRO A 6 30.14 -9.55 -13.10
CA PRO A 6 28.89 -9.62 -13.85
C PRO A 6 28.34 -8.20 -14.07
N GLN A 7 28.08 -7.86 -15.33
CA GLN A 7 27.42 -6.61 -15.75
C GLN A 7 26.03 -6.54 -15.10
N THR A 8 25.87 -5.67 -14.10
CA THR A 8 24.57 -5.48 -13.44
C THR A 8 23.74 -4.47 -14.24
N LYS A 9 22.61 -4.91 -14.80
CA LYS A 9 21.64 -3.99 -15.42
C LYS A 9 21.15 -2.99 -14.37
N SER A 10 21.26 -1.70 -14.66
CA SER A 10 20.77 -0.63 -13.80
C SER A 10 19.25 -0.48 -13.96
N TYR A 11 18.49 -0.88 -12.94
CA TYR A 11 17.03 -0.72 -12.91
C TYR A 11 16.57 0.67 -12.44
N LYS A 12 17.50 1.59 -12.17
CA LYS A 12 17.19 2.92 -11.60
C LYS A 12 16.15 3.68 -12.43
N GLY A 13 16.29 3.67 -13.76
CA GLY A 13 15.33 4.35 -14.65
C GLY A 13 13.93 3.75 -14.56
N LEU A 14 13.81 2.42 -14.51
CA LEU A 14 12.53 1.73 -14.36
C LEU A 14 11.90 2.01 -13.00
N ILE A 15 12.69 2.01 -11.92
CA ILE A 15 12.21 2.34 -10.57
C ILE A 15 11.66 3.77 -10.56
N VAL A 16 12.41 4.75 -11.06
CA VAL A 16 11.96 6.15 -11.14
C VAL A 16 10.68 6.28 -11.97
N ALA A 17 10.63 5.63 -13.13
CA ALA A 17 9.44 5.64 -13.98
C ALA A 17 8.21 5.08 -13.25
N VAL A 18 8.33 3.92 -12.59
CA VAL A 18 7.23 3.31 -11.84
C VAL A 18 6.82 4.16 -10.63
N SER A 19 7.78 4.72 -9.89
CA SER A 19 7.53 5.59 -8.74
C SER A 19 6.79 6.88 -9.09
N ILE A 20 6.98 7.41 -10.30
CA ILE A 20 6.23 8.57 -10.80
C ILE A 20 4.89 8.14 -11.41
N ALA A 21 4.87 7.05 -12.18
CA ALA A 21 3.68 6.57 -12.86
C ALA A 21 2.57 6.16 -11.89
N ILE A 22 2.90 5.46 -10.80
CA ILE A 22 1.90 4.96 -9.85
C ILE A 22 1.05 6.10 -9.25
N PRO A 23 1.62 7.15 -8.63
CA PRO A 23 0.83 8.27 -8.11
C PRO A 23 0.01 8.98 -9.18
N ILE A 24 0.56 9.15 -10.39
CA ILE A 24 -0.18 9.77 -11.50
C ILE A 24 -1.39 8.93 -11.88
N VAL A 25 -1.21 7.61 -12.06
CA VAL A 25 -2.31 6.69 -12.39
C VAL A 25 -3.37 6.74 -11.30
N VAL A 26 -2.98 6.68 -10.02
CA VAL A 26 -3.92 6.80 -8.90
C VAL A 26 -4.68 8.13 -8.96
N ALA A 27 -3.98 9.26 -9.12
CA ALA A 27 -4.62 10.57 -9.22
C ALA A 27 -5.61 10.65 -10.39
N VAL A 28 -5.25 10.15 -11.57
CA VAL A 28 -6.14 10.10 -12.74
C VAL A 28 -7.36 9.23 -12.46
N LEU A 29 -7.18 8.07 -11.84
CA LEU A 29 -8.30 7.19 -11.50
C LEU A 29 -9.31 7.90 -10.58
N TYR A 30 -8.85 8.66 -9.60
CA TYR A 30 -9.73 9.44 -8.70
C TYR A 30 -10.51 10.56 -9.41
N LEU A 31 -10.10 10.98 -10.61
CA LEU A 31 -10.84 11.97 -11.41
C LEU A 31 -11.95 11.32 -12.25
N LEU A 32 -11.95 10.00 -12.41
CA LEU A 32 -12.98 9.29 -13.14
C LEU A 32 -14.26 9.16 -12.30
N PRO A 33 -15.45 9.28 -12.92
CA PRO A 33 -16.70 9.03 -12.23
C PRO A 33 -16.78 7.57 -11.76
N ALA A 34 -17.37 7.38 -10.58
CA ALA A 34 -17.61 6.04 -10.05
C ALA A 34 -18.54 5.24 -10.99
N PRO A 35 -18.34 3.92 -11.14
CA PRO A 35 -19.22 3.11 -11.97
C PRO A 35 -20.65 3.06 -11.42
N ASP A 36 -21.64 3.39 -12.26
CA ASP A 36 -23.05 3.46 -11.86
C ASP A 36 -23.74 2.08 -11.78
N ASN A 37 -23.16 1.05 -12.38
CA ASN A 37 -23.76 -0.27 -12.60
C ASN A 37 -23.09 -1.42 -11.83
N ILE A 38 -22.65 -1.17 -10.60
CA ILE A 38 -22.05 -2.20 -9.72
C ILE A 38 -23.16 -3.10 -9.14
N SER A 39 -23.05 -4.42 -9.35
CA SER A 39 -24.01 -5.38 -8.76
C SER A 39 -24.04 -5.28 -7.22
N PRO A 40 -25.18 -5.55 -6.57
CA PRO A 40 -25.27 -5.49 -5.10
C PRO A 40 -24.24 -6.37 -4.38
N GLU A 41 -23.96 -7.55 -4.95
CA GLU A 41 -22.97 -8.50 -4.45
C GLU A 41 -21.54 -7.92 -4.50
N LEU A 42 -21.17 -7.32 -5.64
CA LEU A 42 -19.87 -6.69 -5.80
C LEU A 42 -19.74 -5.46 -4.88
N ARG A 43 -20.80 -4.67 -4.72
CA ARG A 43 -20.81 -3.52 -3.80
C ARG A 43 -20.61 -3.96 -2.35
N SER A 44 -21.23 -5.07 -1.93
CA SER A 44 -21.02 -5.65 -0.60
C SER A 44 -19.56 -6.07 -0.39
N PHE A 45 -18.95 -6.74 -1.37
CA PHE A 45 -17.54 -7.09 -1.32
C PHE A 45 -16.63 -5.84 -1.21
N LEU A 46 -16.88 -4.83 -2.04
CA LEU A 46 -16.11 -3.57 -2.05
C LEU A 46 -16.16 -2.85 -0.69
N ASN A 47 -17.31 -2.84 -0.02
CA ASN A 47 -17.46 -2.24 1.31
C ASN A 47 -16.63 -2.93 2.41
N ASN A 48 -16.20 -4.18 2.20
CA ASN A 48 -15.34 -4.90 3.14
C ASN A 48 -13.84 -4.68 2.89
N LEU A 49 -13.47 -4.02 1.78
CA LEU A 49 -12.07 -3.76 1.43
C LEU A 49 -11.30 -2.94 2.47
N PRO A 50 -11.88 -1.97 3.22
CA PRO A 50 -11.15 -1.29 4.29
C PRO A 50 -10.63 -2.26 5.37
N GLY A 51 -11.40 -3.30 5.71
CA GLY A 51 -10.97 -4.34 6.65
C GLY A 51 -9.82 -5.18 6.08
N LEU A 52 -9.92 -5.56 4.80
CA LEU A 52 -8.84 -6.25 4.09
C LEU A 52 -7.57 -5.38 4.01
N ASN A 53 -7.73 -4.10 3.73
CA ASN A 53 -6.64 -3.12 3.67
C ASN A 53 -5.91 -3.00 5.02
N ALA A 54 -6.66 -2.94 6.11
CA ALA A 54 -6.10 -2.93 7.45
C ALA A 54 -5.32 -4.23 7.74
N LEU A 55 -5.86 -5.40 7.35
CA LEU A 55 -5.20 -6.68 7.51
C LEU A 55 -3.89 -6.79 6.70
N ILE A 56 -3.90 -6.38 5.43
CA ILE A 56 -2.72 -6.41 4.57
C ILE A 56 -1.63 -5.48 5.11
N ASN A 57 -1.98 -4.25 5.52
CA ASN A 57 -1.01 -3.33 6.10
C ASN A 57 -0.47 -3.80 7.45
N GLY A 58 -1.33 -4.32 8.33
CA GLY A 58 -0.89 -4.92 9.60
C GLY A 58 0.06 -6.09 9.38
N THR A 59 -0.23 -6.95 8.40
CA THR A 59 0.68 -8.04 8.00
C THR A 59 2.00 -7.50 7.44
N THR A 60 1.95 -6.47 6.59
CA THR A 60 3.13 -5.81 6.03
C THR A 60 4.02 -5.24 7.13
N PHE A 61 3.43 -4.58 8.14
CA PHE A 61 4.16 -4.07 9.30
C PHE A 61 4.91 -5.19 10.04
N LEU A 62 4.26 -6.33 10.31
CA LEU A 62 4.91 -7.49 10.93
C LEU A 62 6.04 -8.07 10.06
N VAL A 63 5.84 -8.16 8.74
CA VAL A 63 6.86 -8.60 7.78
C VAL A 63 8.07 -7.65 7.80
N LEU A 64 7.84 -6.33 7.87
CA LEU A 64 8.90 -5.33 7.94
C LEU A 64 9.67 -5.39 9.27
N ILE A 65 9.00 -5.63 10.40
CA ILE A 65 9.69 -5.92 11.67
C ILE A 65 10.59 -7.15 11.50
N GLY A 66 10.06 -8.24 10.92
CA GLY A 66 10.85 -9.43 10.61
C GLY A 66 12.05 -9.13 9.70
N ALA A 67 11.86 -8.29 8.68
CA ALA A 67 12.91 -7.88 7.75
C ALA A 67 14.01 -7.06 8.44
N LEU A 68 13.63 -6.17 9.37
CA LEU A 68 14.54 -5.39 10.19
C LEU A 68 15.34 -6.30 11.13
N LEU A 69 14.69 -7.24 11.81
CA LEU A 69 15.39 -8.22 12.66
C LEU A 69 16.34 -9.09 11.84
N ALA A 70 15.96 -9.50 10.62
CA ALA A 70 16.82 -10.28 9.74
C ALA A 70 18.11 -9.52 9.36
N ILE A 71 18.00 -8.24 8.97
CA ILE A 71 19.19 -7.45 8.58
C ILE A 71 20.08 -7.12 9.78
N LYS A 72 19.50 -6.83 10.96
CA LYS A 72 20.27 -6.63 12.21
C LYS A 72 21.08 -7.87 12.59
N ASN A 73 20.56 -9.06 12.29
CA ASN A 73 21.25 -10.34 12.48
C ASN A 73 22.11 -10.76 11.28
N LYS A 74 22.40 -9.85 10.33
CA LYS A 74 23.18 -10.11 9.11
C LYS A 74 22.61 -11.21 8.20
N LYS A 75 21.34 -11.59 8.36
CA LYS A 75 20.64 -12.57 7.52
C LYS A 75 20.12 -11.92 6.24
N VAL A 76 21.03 -11.53 5.35
CA VAL A 76 20.74 -10.71 4.15
C VAL A 76 19.75 -11.37 3.19
N ILE A 77 19.85 -12.70 2.98
CA ILE A 77 18.95 -13.42 2.07
C ILE A 77 17.50 -13.39 2.59
N LEU A 78 17.32 -13.61 3.91
CA LEU A 78 16.01 -13.55 4.55
C LEU A 78 15.43 -12.14 4.48
N HIS A 79 16.25 -11.12 4.78
CA HIS A 79 15.84 -9.72 4.63
C HIS A 79 15.33 -9.43 3.21
N ARG A 80 16.08 -9.83 2.17
CA ARG A 80 15.66 -9.61 0.77
C ARG A 80 14.34 -10.30 0.44
N ARG A 81 14.12 -11.52 0.92
CA ARG A 81 12.85 -12.25 0.74
C ARG A 81 11.69 -11.54 1.42
N LEU A 82 11.88 -11.10 2.66
CA LEU A 82 10.85 -10.37 3.41
C LEU A 82 10.54 -9.00 2.78
N MET A 83 11.56 -8.28 2.28
CA MET A 83 11.34 -7.03 1.53
C MET A 83 10.57 -7.27 0.22
N THR A 84 10.84 -8.38 -0.47
CA THR A 84 10.09 -8.75 -1.69
C THR A 84 8.63 -9.06 -1.35
N LEU A 85 8.39 -9.80 -0.27
CA LEU A 85 7.04 -10.06 0.23
C LEU A 85 6.31 -8.77 0.62
N ALA A 86 6.98 -7.85 1.33
CA ALA A 86 6.43 -6.57 1.69
C ALA A 86 6.02 -5.76 0.45
N LEU A 87 6.85 -5.75 -0.60
CA LEU A 87 6.53 -5.09 -1.87
C LEU A 87 5.26 -5.68 -2.52
N VAL A 88 5.11 -7.00 -2.52
CA VAL A 88 3.92 -7.68 -3.05
C VAL A 88 2.68 -7.31 -2.23
N LEU A 89 2.77 -7.33 -0.90
CA LEU A 89 1.67 -6.95 -0.02
C LEU A 89 1.28 -5.47 -0.21
N SER A 90 2.25 -4.56 -0.36
CA SER A 90 1.98 -3.15 -0.65
C SER A 90 1.31 -2.94 -2.00
N ALA A 91 1.69 -3.72 -3.03
CA ALA A 91 1.02 -3.66 -4.33
C ALA A 91 -0.43 -4.14 -4.25
N LEU A 92 -0.69 -5.24 -3.52
CA LEU A 92 -2.04 -5.74 -3.27
C LEU A 92 -2.90 -4.74 -2.47
N PHE A 93 -2.31 -4.13 -1.44
CA PHE A 93 -2.95 -3.06 -0.69
C PHE A 93 -3.32 -1.90 -1.61
N LEU A 94 -2.42 -1.44 -2.46
CA LEU A 94 -2.68 -0.30 -3.34
C LEU A 94 -3.86 -0.58 -4.29
N VAL A 95 -3.90 -1.76 -4.90
CA VAL A 95 -5.01 -2.15 -5.79
C VAL A 95 -6.34 -2.17 -5.03
N SER A 96 -6.38 -2.81 -3.86
CA SER A 96 -7.57 -2.88 -3.01
C SER A 96 -8.00 -1.49 -2.49
N TYR A 97 -7.05 -0.64 -2.10
CA TYR A 97 -7.28 0.72 -1.64
C TYR A 97 -7.92 1.60 -2.71
N VAL A 98 -7.38 1.57 -3.93
CA VAL A 98 -7.91 2.31 -5.07
C VAL A 98 -9.29 1.78 -5.45
N ALA A 99 -9.48 0.46 -5.52
CA ALA A 99 -10.80 -0.12 -5.83
C ALA A 99 -11.90 0.34 -4.86
N TYR A 100 -11.61 0.38 -3.55
CA TYR A 100 -12.55 0.92 -2.57
C TYR A 100 -12.85 2.40 -2.81
N HIS A 101 -11.82 3.24 -2.93
CA HIS A 101 -12.02 4.69 -3.02
C HIS A 101 -12.61 5.18 -4.34
N LEU A 102 -12.51 4.41 -5.42
CA LEU A 102 -13.19 4.72 -6.68
C LEU A 102 -14.69 4.41 -6.66
N THR A 103 -15.13 3.54 -5.75
CA THR A 103 -16.51 3.01 -5.74
C THR A 103 -17.32 3.45 -4.54
N SER A 104 -16.65 3.95 -3.50
CA SER A 104 -17.24 4.38 -2.24
C SER A 104 -17.06 5.89 -2.04
N PRO A 105 -18.13 6.62 -1.71
CA PRO A 105 -18.01 8.03 -1.33
C PRO A 105 -17.15 8.19 -0.08
N SER A 106 -16.45 9.31 0.03
CA SER A 106 -15.64 9.64 1.19
C SER A 106 -16.51 9.77 2.45
N THR A 107 -16.19 8.99 3.47
CA THR A 107 -16.91 8.99 4.74
C THR A 107 -16.35 10.06 5.66
N SER A 108 -17.17 11.07 5.98
CA SER A 108 -16.80 12.09 6.96
C SER A 108 -17.01 11.60 8.39
N TYR A 109 -16.10 11.96 9.30
CA TYR A 109 -16.29 11.71 10.72
C TYR A 109 -17.39 12.62 11.29
N GLY A 110 -18.48 12.04 11.80
CA GLY A 110 -19.65 12.75 12.29
C GLY A 110 -19.63 13.17 13.77
N GLY A 111 -18.55 12.87 14.51
CA GLY A 111 -18.43 13.23 15.93
C GLY A 111 -17.82 14.62 16.17
N GLU A 112 -17.93 15.10 17.41
CA GLU A 112 -17.47 16.44 17.83
C GLU A 112 -16.49 16.39 19.03
N GLY A 113 -15.91 17.54 19.37
CA GLY A 113 -15.07 17.72 20.56
C GLY A 113 -13.79 16.89 20.55
N PHE A 114 -13.43 16.36 21.72
CA PHE A 114 -12.19 15.60 21.92
C PHE A 114 -12.09 14.36 21.00
N MET A 115 -13.19 13.65 20.77
CA MET A 115 -13.21 12.43 19.96
C MET A 115 -12.85 12.69 18.49
N LYS A 116 -13.26 13.84 17.95
CA LYS A 116 -12.84 14.30 16.62
C LYS A 116 -11.34 14.58 16.56
N GLY A 117 -10.79 15.24 17.58
CA GLY A 117 -9.36 15.51 17.67
C GLY A 117 -8.53 14.22 17.71
N LEU A 118 -8.93 13.26 18.54
CA LEU A 118 -8.29 11.95 18.62
C LEU A 118 -8.39 11.18 17.29
N TYR A 119 -9.57 11.15 16.67
CA TYR A 119 -9.76 10.51 15.36
C TYR A 119 -8.83 11.10 14.29
N LEU A 120 -8.77 12.43 14.18
CA LEU A 120 -7.93 13.10 13.19
C LEU A 120 -6.43 12.92 13.47
N PHE A 121 -6.04 12.85 14.75
CA PHE A 121 -4.65 12.56 15.13
C PHE A 121 -4.24 11.13 14.70
N ILE A 122 -5.08 10.14 14.97
CA ILE A 122 -4.83 8.76 14.54
C ILE A 122 -4.82 8.68 13.01
N LEU A 123 -5.77 9.33 12.33
CA LEU A 123 -5.86 9.31 10.88
C LEU A 123 -4.63 9.97 10.23
N LEU A 124 -4.19 11.11 10.75
CA LEU A 124 -3.02 11.83 10.25
C LEU A 124 -1.74 11.00 10.44
N THR A 125 -1.54 10.46 11.64
CA THR A 125 -0.36 9.64 11.93
C THR A 125 -0.35 8.36 11.10
N HIS A 126 -1.51 7.75 10.85
CA HIS A 126 -1.65 6.58 9.99
C HIS A 126 -1.29 6.84 8.52
N ILE A 127 -1.52 8.06 8.01
CA ILE A 127 -1.18 8.43 6.64
C ILE A 127 0.32 8.76 6.51
N LEU A 128 0.92 9.34 7.55
CA LEU A 128 2.32 9.80 7.53
C LEU A 128 3.35 8.73 7.93
N LEU A 129 2.98 7.79 8.80
CA LEU A 129 3.85 6.73 9.34
C LEU A 129 3.55 5.38 8.69
#